data_AF-A0A394DD77-F1
#
_entry.id   AF-A0A394DD77-F1
#
_cell.length_a   1.000
_cell.length_b   1.000
_cell.length_c   1.000
_cell.angle_alpha   90.00
_cell.angle_beta   90.00
_cell.angle_gamma   90.00
#
_symmetry.space_group_name_H-M   'P 1'
#
loop_
_entity.id
_entity.type
_entity.pdbx_description
1 polymer ?
#
loop_
_entity_poly.entity_id
_entity_poly.type
_entity_poly.pdbx_seq_one_letter_code
_entity_poly.pdbx_strand_id
1 'polypeptide(L)'
;MLEKEVIEPRNHERQHIYQSRNPYYRYDLEPFRVRRKDFWLLSTVNKLLKEFIKRLSHEADGLIFQGWDDPYVPRTHEGLLKWKYAELNSVDFLFEVDGDRQLLYINDRGKKRLMEGNTVAFGDDSDPSFYSGKIIECSRNPETQEWVFLRIRTDKSAPNEFNTYKKVMRSIKDNITQDDLLDEINEIIRLPMYADRIQHDSKANQLAAMARRR
;
A
#
# COMPACT_ATOMS: atom_id res chain seq x y z
N MET A 1 12.59 4.91 -22.03
CA MET A 1 13.31 3.67 -21.72
C MET A 1 12.29 2.56 -21.51
N LEU A 2 11.71 2.36 -20.31
CA LEU A 2 10.86 1.19 -20.02
C LEU A 2 9.65 0.98 -20.96
N GLU A 3 8.90 2.03 -21.30
CA GLU A 3 7.77 1.89 -22.23
C GLU A 3 8.21 1.39 -23.62
N LYS A 4 9.22 2.07 -24.19
CA LYS A 4 9.72 1.80 -25.55
C LYS A 4 10.54 0.53 -25.67
N GLU A 5 11.26 0.15 -24.61
CA GLU A 5 12.22 -0.95 -24.65
C GLU A 5 11.65 -2.26 -24.09
N VAL A 6 10.60 -2.18 -23.28
CA VAL A 6 10.02 -3.37 -22.61
C VAL A 6 8.55 -3.53 -22.94
N ILE A 7 7.73 -2.49 -22.75
CA ILE A 7 6.27 -2.62 -22.83
C ILE A 7 5.80 -2.71 -24.29
N GLU A 8 6.19 -1.75 -25.14
CA GLU A 8 5.78 -1.69 -26.55
C GLU A 8 6.26 -2.92 -27.36
N PRO A 9 7.55 -3.33 -27.31
CA PRO A 9 8.02 -4.47 -28.11
C PRO A 9 7.31 -5.77 -27.75
N ARG A 10 7.09 -5.99 -26.45
CA ARG A 10 6.38 -7.17 -25.93
C ARG A 10 4.92 -7.18 -26.33
N ASN A 11 4.24 -6.04 -26.27
CA ASN A 11 2.85 -5.95 -26.71
C ASN A 11 2.71 -6.20 -28.21
N HIS A 12 3.64 -5.67 -29.01
CA HIS A 12 3.69 -5.89 -30.45
C HIS A 12 3.92 -7.37 -30.80
N GLU A 13 4.93 -8.00 -30.20
CA GLU A 13 5.20 -9.43 -30.40
C GLU A 13 4.00 -10.28 -29.97
N ARG A 14 3.41 -9.99 -28.81
CA ARG A 14 2.21 -10.70 -28.33
C ARG A 14 1.05 -10.63 -29.32
N GLN A 15 0.77 -9.46 -29.88
CA GLN A 15 -0.28 -9.29 -30.90
C GLN A 15 0.03 -10.11 -32.15
N HIS A 16 1.28 -10.08 -32.61
CA HIS A 16 1.72 -10.87 -33.77
C HIS A 16 1.59 -12.38 -33.52
N ILE A 17 1.98 -12.86 -32.34
CA ILE A 17 1.87 -14.27 -31.95
C ILE A 17 0.40 -14.72 -31.85
N TYR A 18 -0.50 -13.90 -31.31
CA TYR A 18 -1.93 -14.22 -31.25
C TYR A 18 -2.58 -14.38 -32.64
N GLN A 19 -2.04 -13.72 -33.66
CA GLN A 19 -2.53 -13.82 -35.04
C GLN A 19 -1.81 -14.93 -35.83
N SER A 20 -0.73 -15.51 -35.29
CA SER A 20 0.04 -16.57 -35.95
C SER A 20 -0.66 -17.92 -35.84
N ARG A 21 -0.64 -18.70 -36.93
CA ARG A 21 -1.14 -20.08 -36.94
C ARG A 21 -0.25 -21.06 -36.18
N ASN A 22 1.02 -20.71 -35.96
CA ASN A 22 1.98 -21.54 -35.22
C ASN A 22 2.81 -20.66 -34.27
N PRO A 23 2.34 -20.41 -33.04
CA PRO A 23 3.00 -19.53 -32.09
C PRO A 23 4.25 -20.19 -31.48
N TYR A 24 5.41 -19.55 -31.59
CA TYR A 24 6.66 -20.03 -30.98
C TYR A 24 6.77 -19.72 -29.47
N TYR A 25 5.89 -18.87 -28.95
CA TYR A 25 5.85 -18.48 -27.54
C TYR A 25 4.41 -18.38 -27.05
N ARG A 26 4.18 -18.69 -25.78
CA ARG A 26 2.84 -18.77 -25.15
C ARG A 26 2.71 -17.78 -24.00
N TYR A 27 2.28 -16.57 -24.35
CA TYR A 27 2.04 -15.47 -23.40
C TYR A 27 0.99 -15.78 -22.32
N ASP A 28 0.11 -16.75 -22.56
CA ASP A 28 -0.89 -17.22 -21.62
C ASP A 28 -0.33 -18.15 -20.54
N LEU A 29 0.84 -18.76 -20.78
CA LEU A 29 1.52 -19.66 -19.83
C LEU A 29 2.54 -18.92 -18.95
N GLU A 30 2.62 -17.59 -19.07
CA GLU A 30 3.55 -16.81 -18.25
C GLU A 30 3.10 -16.78 -16.79
N PRO A 31 4.03 -17.00 -15.83
CA PRO A 31 3.69 -16.97 -14.41
C PRO A 31 3.26 -15.58 -13.92
N PHE A 32 3.61 -14.52 -14.66
CA PHE A 32 3.24 -13.14 -14.35
C PHE A 32 3.21 -12.26 -15.60
N ARG A 33 2.65 -11.06 -15.47
CA ARG A 33 2.63 -10.04 -16.53
C ARG A 33 3.38 -8.79 -16.09
N VAL A 34 4.12 -8.20 -17.01
CA VAL A 34 4.80 -6.91 -16.80
C VAL A 34 3.85 -5.79 -17.23
N ARG A 35 3.65 -4.80 -16.36
CA ARG A 35 2.87 -3.58 -16.63
C ARG A 35 3.60 -2.38 -16.06
N ARG A 36 3.51 -1.23 -16.73
CA ARG A 36 3.97 0.04 -16.17
C ARG A 36 2.96 0.53 -15.14
N LYS A 37 3.44 0.98 -13.98
CA LYS A 37 2.61 1.69 -13.01
C LYS A 37 2.54 3.15 -13.43
N ASP A 38 1.34 3.67 -13.62
CA ASP A 38 1.15 5.07 -13.97
C ASP A 38 1.33 5.98 -12.75
N PHE A 39 1.96 7.11 -12.98
CA PHE A 39 2.07 8.21 -12.03
C PHE A 39 0.99 9.23 -12.32
N TRP A 40 0.45 9.81 -11.26
CA TRP A 40 -0.70 10.70 -11.32
C TRP A 40 -0.42 11.98 -10.54
N LEU A 41 -0.94 13.11 -11.04
CA LEU A 41 -0.83 14.39 -10.34
C LEU A 41 -1.68 14.39 -9.06
N LEU A 42 -1.29 15.19 -8.07
CA LEU A 42 -2.05 15.34 -6.82
C LEU A 42 -3.53 15.72 -7.06
N SER A 43 -3.81 16.54 -8.08
CA SER A 43 -5.18 16.93 -8.47
C SER A 43 -6.08 15.76 -8.87
N THR A 44 -5.51 14.58 -9.15
CA THR A 44 -6.28 13.39 -9.54
C THR A 44 -6.60 12.47 -8.37
N VAL A 45 -6.06 12.73 -7.17
CA VAL A 45 -6.17 11.83 -6.00
C VAL A 45 -7.62 11.51 -5.64
N ASN A 46 -8.52 12.49 -5.69
CA ASN A 46 -9.94 12.28 -5.46
C ASN A 46 -10.56 11.23 -6.43
N LYS A 47 -10.18 11.27 -7.71
CA LYS A 47 -10.63 10.29 -8.71
C LYS A 47 -9.98 8.92 -8.48
N LEU A 48 -8.72 8.91 -8.07
CA LEU A 48 -8.01 7.66 -7.77
C LEU A 48 -8.71 6.89 -6.64
N LEU A 49 -8.99 7.58 -5.54
CA LEU A 49 -9.64 7.01 -4.36
C LEU A 49 -11.08 6.56 -4.64
N LYS A 50 -11.88 7.40 -5.31
CA LYS A 50 -13.32 7.13 -5.49
C LYS A 50 -13.63 6.15 -6.62
N GLU A 51 -12.83 6.15 -7.69
CA GLU A 51 -13.14 5.42 -8.93
C GLU A 51 -12.07 4.40 -9.30
N PHE A 52 -10.80 4.81 -9.35
CA PHE A 52 -9.73 3.96 -9.89
C PHE A 52 -9.45 2.74 -9.00
N ILE A 53 -9.28 2.96 -7.69
CA ILE A 53 -8.98 1.88 -6.73
C ILE A 53 -10.06 0.80 -6.77
N LYS A 54 -11.34 1.19 -6.88
CA LYS A 54 -12.46 0.24 -6.98
C LYS A 54 -12.45 -0.61 -8.25
N ARG A 55 -11.73 -0.18 -9.29
CA ARG A 55 -11.60 -0.89 -10.57
C ARG A 55 -10.32 -1.72 -10.66
N LEU A 56 -9.46 -1.67 -9.64
CA LEU A 56 -8.24 -2.47 -9.61
C LEU A 56 -8.60 -3.95 -9.53
N SER A 57 -7.82 -4.78 -10.24
CA SER A 57 -7.94 -6.24 -10.18
C SER A 57 -7.23 -6.83 -8.94
N HIS A 58 -6.82 -5.99 -8.00
CA HIS A 58 -6.09 -6.35 -6.79
C HIS A 58 -6.48 -5.39 -5.67
N GLU A 59 -6.32 -5.83 -4.43
CA GLU A 59 -6.55 -5.00 -3.24
C GLU A 59 -5.55 -3.84 -3.21
N ALA A 60 -6.03 -2.66 -2.82
CA ALA A 60 -5.21 -1.49 -2.60
C ALA A 60 -5.54 -0.90 -1.22
N ASP A 61 -4.50 -0.57 -0.47
CA ASP A 61 -4.58 -0.16 0.94
C ASP A 61 -4.34 1.33 1.17
N GLY A 62 -4.23 2.11 0.08
CA GLY A 62 -4.09 3.57 0.13
C GLY A 62 -3.28 4.13 -1.03
N LEU A 63 -2.45 5.13 -0.74
CA LEU A 63 -1.71 5.93 -1.71
C LEU A 63 -0.22 6.02 -1.37
N ILE A 64 0.60 6.16 -2.41
CA ILE A 64 2.03 6.45 -2.29
C ILE A 64 2.29 7.81 -2.92
N PHE A 65 2.91 8.71 -2.16
CA PHE A 65 3.34 10.02 -2.62
C PHE A 65 4.85 10.04 -2.73
N GLN A 66 5.34 10.46 -3.88
CA GLN A 66 6.75 10.56 -4.20
C GLN A 66 7.03 11.98 -4.69
N GLY A 67 8.10 12.61 -4.20
CA GLY A 67 8.52 13.91 -4.72
C GLY A 67 8.90 13.82 -6.20
N TRP A 68 8.55 14.84 -6.96
CA TRP A 68 8.72 14.86 -8.42
C TRP A 68 10.19 14.72 -8.83
N ASP A 69 11.06 15.46 -8.13
CA ASP A 69 12.50 15.55 -8.43
C ASP A 69 13.35 14.77 -7.41
N ASP A 70 12.71 13.95 -6.55
CA ASP A 70 13.42 13.19 -5.53
C ASP A 70 14.32 12.13 -6.18
N PRO A 71 15.64 12.13 -5.90
CA PRO A 71 16.51 11.08 -6.40
C PRO A 71 16.15 9.75 -5.73
N TYR A 72 16.54 8.64 -6.37
CA TYR A 72 16.40 7.35 -5.73
C TYR A 72 17.26 7.26 -4.48
N VAL A 73 16.63 6.97 -3.33
CA VAL A 73 17.32 6.78 -2.05
C VAL A 73 17.20 5.30 -1.62
N PRO A 74 18.31 4.58 -1.39
CA PRO A 74 18.25 3.23 -0.87
C PRO A 74 17.79 3.20 0.60
N ARG A 75 17.03 2.17 0.98
CA ARG A 75 16.44 1.98 2.32
C ARG A 75 15.32 2.99 2.61
N THR A 76 15.27 3.54 3.83
CA THR A 76 14.21 4.47 4.24
C THR A 76 14.43 5.82 3.58
N HIS A 77 13.38 6.31 2.92
CA HIS A 77 13.35 7.65 2.35
C HIS A 77 12.21 8.44 3.01
N GLU A 78 12.56 9.49 3.75
CA GLU A 78 11.58 10.32 4.48
C GLU A 78 10.66 11.15 3.56
N GLY A 79 11.05 11.36 2.29
CA GLY A 79 10.21 12.04 1.29
C GLY A 79 9.23 11.12 0.56
N LEU A 80 9.42 9.79 0.66
CA LEU A 80 8.49 8.81 0.11
C LEU A 80 7.41 8.52 1.16
N LEU A 81 6.24 9.14 0.98
CA LEU A 81 5.14 9.02 1.92
C LEU A 81 4.17 7.92 1.48
N LYS A 82 3.62 7.22 2.46
CA LYS A 82 2.52 6.27 2.26
C LYS A 82 1.36 6.70 3.13
N TRP A 83 0.21 6.90 2.52
CA TRP A 83 -1.05 7.07 3.22
C TRP A 83 -1.84 5.78 3.13
N LYS A 84 -2.42 5.34 4.25
CA LYS A 84 -3.27 4.15 4.32
C LYS A 84 -4.57 4.50 5.00
N TYR A 85 -5.63 3.80 4.63
CA TYR A 85 -6.88 3.82 5.35
C TYR A 85 -6.65 3.41 6.82
N ALA A 86 -7.22 4.17 7.75
CA ALA A 86 -6.93 4.01 9.18
C ALA A 86 -7.29 2.60 9.67
N GLU A 87 -8.39 2.04 9.16
CA GLU A 87 -8.89 0.69 9.41
C GLU A 87 -7.97 -0.42 8.87
N LEU A 88 -7.08 -0.11 7.93
CA LEU A 88 -6.09 -1.04 7.37
C LEU A 88 -4.74 -0.97 8.09
N ASN A 89 -4.59 -0.12 9.11
CA ASN A 89 -3.44 -0.16 9.98
C ASN A 89 -3.53 -1.36 10.91
N SER A 90 -2.68 -2.35 10.64
CA SER A 90 -2.63 -3.60 11.40
C SER A 90 -1.30 -3.79 12.12
N VAL A 91 -1.33 -4.61 13.17
CA VAL A 91 -0.17 -5.12 13.88
C VAL A 91 -0.26 -6.63 13.92
N ASP A 92 0.88 -7.28 13.68
CA ASP A 92 0.98 -8.73 13.89
C ASP A 92 1.44 -9.01 15.32
N PHE A 93 0.59 -9.70 16.08
CA PHE A 93 0.86 -10.14 17.45
C PHE A 93 1.03 -11.64 17.51
N LEU A 94 1.83 -12.11 18.46
CA LEU A 94 1.75 -13.50 18.90
C LEU A 94 0.65 -13.57 19.95
N PHE A 95 -0.36 -14.38 19.69
CA PHE A 95 -1.51 -14.54 20.56
C PHE A 95 -1.35 -15.81 21.40
N GLU A 96 -1.55 -15.70 22.71
CA GLU A 96 -1.60 -16.83 23.62
C GLU A 96 -2.82 -16.68 24.55
N VAL A 97 -3.36 -17.81 24.98
CA VAL A 97 -4.48 -17.88 25.93
C VAL A 97 -3.98 -18.56 27.19
N ASP A 98 -4.19 -17.92 28.34
CA ASP A 98 -3.87 -18.44 29.67
C ASP A 98 -5.14 -18.41 30.55
N GLY A 99 -5.82 -19.56 30.63
CA GLY A 99 -7.18 -19.64 31.18
C GLY A 99 -8.14 -18.76 30.40
N ASP A 100 -8.83 -17.84 31.07
CA ASP A 100 -9.75 -16.87 30.44
C ASP A 100 -9.03 -15.60 29.96
N ARG A 101 -7.70 -15.52 30.10
CA ARG A 101 -6.92 -14.32 29.74
C ARG A 101 -6.36 -14.43 28.34
N GLN A 102 -6.60 -13.39 27.55
CA GLN A 102 -5.96 -13.20 26.25
C GLN A 102 -4.65 -12.44 26.42
N LEU A 103 -3.57 -12.95 25.83
CA LEU A 103 -2.24 -12.39 25.92
C LEU A 103 -1.71 -12.06 24.52
N LEU A 104 -1.34 -10.80 24.32
CA LEU A 104 -0.80 -10.29 23.06
C LEU A 104 0.68 -9.96 23.21
N TYR A 105 1.52 -10.59 22.41
CA TYR A 105 2.96 -10.37 22.44
C TYR A 105 3.48 -9.72 21.16
N ILE A 106 4.42 -8.81 21.33
CA ILE A 106 5.25 -8.23 20.27
C ILE A 106 6.72 -8.60 20.50
N ASN A 107 7.55 -8.44 19.47
CA ASN A 107 8.98 -8.62 19.62
C ASN A 107 9.62 -7.30 20.09
N ASP A 108 10.51 -7.37 21.06
CA ASP A 108 11.34 -6.25 21.50
C ASP A 108 12.78 -6.73 21.57
N ARG A 109 13.53 -6.50 20.48
CA ARG A 109 14.95 -6.89 20.37
C ARG A 109 15.18 -8.39 20.62
N GLY A 110 14.31 -9.23 20.05
CA GLY A 110 14.38 -10.68 20.17
C GLY A 110 13.74 -11.28 21.43
N LYS A 111 13.13 -10.46 22.29
CA LYS A 111 12.37 -10.92 23.46
C LYS A 111 10.87 -10.69 23.25
N LYS A 112 10.06 -11.65 23.69
CA LYS A 112 8.60 -11.48 23.77
C LYS A 112 8.28 -10.39 24.80
N ARG A 113 7.50 -9.40 24.41
CA ARG A 113 6.97 -8.35 25.29
C ARG A 113 5.45 -8.40 25.29
N LEU A 114 4.87 -8.54 26.47
CA LEU A 114 3.42 -8.57 26.67
C LEU A 114 2.82 -7.17 26.51
N MET A 115 1.68 -7.10 25.83
CA MET A 115 0.86 -5.90 25.66
C MET A 115 -0.31 -5.95 26.63
N GLU A 116 -0.09 -5.44 27.84
CA GLU A 116 -1.09 -5.48 28.92
C GLU A 116 -2.37 -4.72 28.56
N GLY A 117 -3.51 -5.22 29.04
CA GLY A 117 -4.82 -4.56 28.91
C GLY A 117 -5.40 -4.53 27.49
N ASN A 118 -4.89 -5.37 26.57
CA ASN A 118 -5.40 -5.47 25.22
C ASN A 118 -6.10 -6.83 25.02
N THR A 119 -7.30 -6.80 24.47
CA THR A 119 -8.08 -7.98 24.05
C THR A 119 -8.29 -7.96 22.54
N VAL A 120 -8.59 -9.12 21.98
CA VAL A 120 -8.92 -9.32 20.57
C VAL A 120 -10.37 -9.77 20.43
N ALA A 121 -11.12 -9.05 19.61
CA ALA A 121 -12.42 -9.45 19.13
C ALA A 121 -12.26 -10.34 17.89
N PHE A 122 -12.84 -11.54 17.94
CA PHE A 122 -12.96 -12.46 16.81
C PHE A 122 -14.39 -12.34 16.28
N GLY A 123 -14.57 -12.08 14.97
CA GLY A 123 -15.86 -11.68 14.40
C GLY A 123 -16.89 -12.80 14.26
N ASP A 124 -16.50 -14.04 14.57
CA ASP A 124 -17.16 -15.27 14.14
C ASP A 124 -17.43 -16.23 15.33
N ASP A 125 -17.60 -15.68 16.54
CA ASP A 125 -17.84 -16.41 17.81
C ASP A 125 -16.86 -17.57 18.08
N SER A 126 -15.72 -17.56 17.39
CA SER A 126 -14.71 -18.60 17.47
C SER A 126 -14.02 -18.56 18.83
N ASP A 127 -13.81 -19.74 19.42
CA ASP A 127 -13.06 -19.88 20.65
C ASP A 127 -11.63 -19.32 20.46
N PRO A 128 -11.21 -18.29 21.24
CA PRO A 128 -9.87 -17.72 21.17
C PRO A 128 -8.76 -18.77 21.28
N SER A 129 -9.01 -19.87 22.00
CA SER A 129 -8.05 -20.97 22.19
C SER A 129 -7.53 -21.55 20.87
N PHE A 130 -8.31 -21.50 19.79
CA PHE A 130 -7.88 -21.94 18.46
C PHE A 130 -6.71 -21.12 17.89
N TYR A 131 -6.57 -19.86 18.32
CA TYR A 131 -5.55 -18.94 17.86
C TYR A 131 -4.32 -18.92 18.75
N SER A 132 -4.36 -19.58 19.91
CA SER A 132 -3.26 -19.62 20.88
C SER A 132 -1.99 -20.22 20.26
N GLY A 133 -0.85 -19.56 20.49
CA GLY A 133 0.46 -19.90 19.93
C GLY A 133 0.66 -19.45 18.48
N LYS A 134 -0.31 -18.79 17.84
CA LYS A 134 -0.22 -18.34 16.45
C LYS A 134 0.08 -16.84 16.37
N ILE A 135 0.69 -16.43 15.26
CA ILE A 135 0.80 -15.02 14.92
C ILE A 135 -0.48 -14.62 14.20
N ILE A 136 -1.15 -13.61 14.73
CA ILE A 136 -2.39 -13.06 14.20
C ILE A 136 -2.16 -11.60 13.79
N GLU A 137 -2.76 -11.22 12.67
CA GLU A 137 -2.82 -9.82 12.23
C GLU A 137 -4.10 -9.21 12.78
N CYS A 138 -3.99 -8.08 13.48
CA CYS A 138 -5.13 -7.36 14.04
C CYS A 138 -5.13 -5.91 13.61
N SER A 139 -6.30 -5.35 13.29
CA SER A 139 -6.50 -3.89 13.19
C SER A 139 -7.11 -3.35 14.46
N ARG A 140 -7.10 -2.03 14.65
CA ARG A 140 -7.70 -1.39 15.84
C ARG A 140 -9.05 -0.80 15.47
N ASN A 141 -10.09 -1.16 16.21
CA ASN A 141 -11.40 -0.53 16.06
C ASN A 141 -11.31 0.91 16.59
N PRO A 142 -11.61 1.95 15.78
CA PRO A 142 -11.49 3.34 16.20
C PRO A 142 -12.48 3.70 17.32
N GLU A 143 -13.66 3.08 17.34
CA GLU A 143 -14.73 3.36 18.29
C GLU A 143 -14.51 2.66 19.64
N THR A 144 -14.28 1.34 19.63
CA THR A 144 -14.13 0.56 20.87
C THR A 144 -12.70 0.55 21.41
N GLN A 145 -11.71 0.94 20.60
CA GLN A 145 -10.28 0.84 20.89
C GLN A 145 -9.76 -0.59 21.09
N GLU A 146 -10.58 -1.60 20.78
CA GLU A 146 -10.21 -3.01 20.83
C GLU A 146 -9.48 -3.45 19.56
N TRP A 147 -8.68 -4.51 19.67
CA TRP A 147 -8.08 -5.14 18.50
C TRP A 147 -9.09 -6.08 17.86
N VAL A 148 -9.20 -6.00 16.53
CA VAL A 148 -10.06 -6.87 15.73
C VAL A 148 -9.17 -7.82 14.95
N PHE A 149 -9.43 -9.12 15.10
CA PHE A 149 -8.72 -10.14 14.34
C PHE A 149 -9.00 -9.99 12.83
N LEU A 150 -7.94 -10.04 12.01
CA LEU A 150 -8.04 -10.06 10.56
C LEU A 150 -7.74 -11.45 9.99
N ARG A 151 -6.57 -12.01 10.33
CA ARG A 151 -6.14 -13.32 9.83
C ARG A 151 -5.00 -13.93 10.64
N ILE A 152 -4.77 -15.23 10.45
CA ILE A 152 -3.56 -15.91 10.90
C ILE A 152 -2.43 -15.65 9.89
N ARG A 153 -1.24 -15.31 10.39
CA ARG A 153 -0.02 -15.05 9.60
C ARG A 153 0.89 -16.26 9.59
N THR A 154 0.53 -17.27 8.80
CA THR A 154 1.35 -18.49 8.63
C THR A 154 2.67 -18.24 7.92
N ASP A 155 2.80 -17.10 7.23
CA ASP A 155 4.02 -16.63 6.57
C ASP A 155 5.06 -16.05 7.54
N LYS A 156 4.70 -15.81 8.80
CA LYS A 156 5.56 -15.18 9.81
C LYS A 156 5.99 -16.17 10.88
N SER A 157 7.24 -16.07 11.29
CA SER A 157 7.81 -16.80 12.43
C SER A 157 7.90 -15.96 13.71
N ALA A 158 7.73 -14.64 13.61
CA ALA A 158 7.76 -13.72 14.75
C ALA A 158 6.72 -12.58 14.58
N PRO A 159 6.16 -12.06 15.70
CA PRO A 159 5.29 -10.88 15.66
C PRO A 159 6.07 -9.61 15.29
N ASN A 160 5.37 -8.49 15.13
CA ASN A 160 6.02 -7.22 14.82
C ASN A 160 6.99 -6.76 15.92
N GLU A 161 8.06 -6.08 15.49
CA GLU A 161 8.95 -5.35 16.41
C GLU A 161 8.24 -4.18 17.10
N PHE A 162 8.66 -3.87 18.32
CA PHE A 162 8.10 -2.77 19.11
C PHE A 162 8.21 -1.43 18.39
N ASN A 163 9.27 -1.22 17.60
CA ASN A 163 9.39 -0.01 16.78
C ASN A 163 8.33 0.05 15.67
N THR A 164 7.98 -1.08 15.06
CA THR A 164 6.89 -1.16 14.08
C THR A 164 5.55 -0.89 14.77
N TYR A 165 5.30 -1.54 15.91
CA TYR A 165 4.11 -1.29 16.72
C TYR A 165 3.93 0.21 17.05
N LYS A 166 4.98 0.87 17.56
CA LYS A 166 4.93 2.31 17.86
C LYS A 166 4.59 3.17 16.64
N LYS A 167 5.10 2.82 15.46
CA LYS A 167 4.80 3.55 14.21
C LYS A 167 3.35 3.35 13.81
N VAL A 168 2.82 2.13 13.92
CA VAL A 168 1.41 1.84 13.65
C VAL A 168 0.51 2.57 14.64
N MET A 169 0.80 2.52 15.94
CA MET A 169 0.03 3.25 16.95
C MET A 169 0.07 4.76 16.75
N ARG A 170 1.20 5.32 16.32
CA ARG A 170 1.27 6.74 15.94
C ARG A 170 0.36 7.02 14.75
N SER A 171 0.41 6.20 13.69
CA SER A 171 -0.45 6.35 12.52
C SER A 171 -1.94 6.26 12.86
N ILE A 172 -2.33 5.35 13.75
CA ILE A 172 -3.70 5.21 14.24
C ILE A 172 -4.11 6.45 15.03
N LYS A 173 -3.21 7.01 15.84
CA LYS A 173 -3.47 8.22 16.62
C LYS A 173 -3.59 9.47 15.76
N ASP A 174 -2.70 9.62 14.78
CA ASP A 174 -2.70 10.76 13.86
C ASP A 174 -3.96 10.76 12.99
N ASN A 175 -4.49 9.56 12.67
CA ASN A 175 -5.78 9.32 12.01
C ASN A 175 -6.09 10.27 10.84
N ILE A 176 -5.11 10.45 9.94
CA ILE A 176 -5.31 11.29 8.74
C ILE A 176 -6.37 10.63 7.86
N THR A 177 -7.57 11.20 7.85
CA THR A 177 -8.69 10.66 7.09
C THR A 177 -8.54 10.95 5.60
N GLN A 178 -9.41 10.34 4.80
CA GLN A 178 -9.46 10.63 3.37
C GLN A 178 -9.78 12.11 3.12
N ASP A 179 -10.66 12.71 3.92
CA ASP A 179 -11.08 14.09 3.74
C ASP A 179 -9.97 15.06 4.15
N ASP A 180 -9.29 14.82 5.28
CA ASP A 180 -8.11 15.60 5.69
C ASP A 180 -7.03 15.61 4.59
N LEU A 181 -6.77 14.44 3.99
CA LEU A 181 -5.81 14.30 2.91
C LEU A 181 -6.22 15.10 1.67
N LEU A 182 -7.50 15.05 1.30
CA LEU A 182 -8.02 15.76 0.13
C LEU A 182 -7.99 17.28 0.33
N ASP A 183 -8.31 17.75 1.53
CA ASP A 183 -8.28 19.16 1.89
C ASP A 183 -6.84 19.71 1.81
N GLU A 184 -5.88 19.00 2.38
CA GLU A 184 -4.47 19.39 2.31
C GLU A 184 -3.97 19.42 0.85
N ILE A 185 -4.33 18.41 0.05
CA ILE A 185 -3.99 18.38 -1.38
C ILE A 185 -4.59 19.59 -2.11
N ASN A 186 -5.84 19.96 -1.82
CA ASN A 186 -6.51 21.09 -2.46
C ASN A 186 -5.80 22.43 -2.20
N GLU A 187 -5.14 22.58 -1.06
CA GLU A 187 -4.29 23.73 -0.77
C GLU A 187 -2.94 23.63 -1.46
N ILE A 188 -2.28 22.45 -1.40
CA ILE A 188 -0.97 22.22 -2.05
C ILE A 188 -1.02 22.51 -3.55
N ILE A 189 -2.05 22.07 -4.26
CA ILE A 189 -2.14 22.27 -5.71
C ILE A 189 -2.27 23.75 -6.12
N ARG A 190 -2.67 24.63 -5.20
CA ARG A 190 -2.77 26.08 -5.42
C ARG A 190 -1.47 26.81 -5.13
N LEU A 191 -0.50 26.16 -4.47
CA LEU A 191 0.80 26.77 -4.21
C LEU A 191 1.53 27.05 -5.53
N PRO A 192 2.15 28.24 -5.70
CA PRO A 192 2.86 28.59 -6.92
C PRO A 192 3.88 27.53 -7.35
N MET A 193 4.61 26.98 -6.39
CA MET A 193 5.61 25.92 -6.62
C MET A 193 5.04 24.71 -7.38
N TYR A 194 3.80 24.30 -7.08
CA TYR A 194 3.17 23.16 -7.75
C TYR A 194 2.53 23.57 -9.09
N ALA A 195 1.84 24.72 -9.12
CA ALA A 195 1.17 25.24 -10.31
C ALA A 195 2.18 25.56 -11.43
N ASP A 196 3.26 26.26 -11.12
CA ASP A 196 4.30 26.64 -12.08
C ASP A 196 5.02 25.41 -12.65
N ARG A 197 5.24 24.39 -11.81
CA ARG A 197 5.88 23.14 -12.27
C ARG A 197 5.00 22.39 -13.27
N ILE A 198 3.69 22.30 -13.03
CA ILE A 198 2.76 21.68 -13.99
C ILE A 198 2.81 22.40 -15.33
N GLN A 199 2.83 23.74 -15.32
CA GLN A 199 2.91 24.53 -16.55
C GLN A 199 4.21 24.25 -17.31
N HIS A 200 5.34 24.21 -16.61
CA HIS A 200 6.64 23.90 -17.18
C HIS A 200 6.67 22.51 -17.84
N ASP A 201 6.24 21.47 -17.12
CA ASP A 201 6.23 20.10 -17.63
C ASP A 201 5.21 19.91 -18.77
N SER A 202 4.04 20.55 -18.70
CA SER A 202 3.06 20.54 -19.80
C SER A 202 3.65 21.14 -21.07
N LYS A 203 4.33 22.29 -20.96
CA LYS A 203 5.01 22.95 -22.09
C LYS A 203 6.14 22.08 -22.65
N ALA A 204 6.96 21.46 -21.79
CA ALA A 204 8.01 20.55 -22.21
C ALA A 204 7.45 19.33 -22.96
N ASN A 205 6.36 18.74 -22.46
CA ASN A 205 5.68 17.62 -23.10
C ASN A 205 5.08 18.00 -24.47
N GLN A 206 4.48 19.18 -24.60
CA GLN A 206 3.97 19.69 -25.88
C GLN A 206 5.11 19.85 -26.90
N LEU A 207 6.23 20.45 -26.49
CA LEU A 207 7.41 20.61 -27.36
C LEU A 207 7.99 19.26 -27.78
N ALA A 208 8.12 18.30 -26.86
CA ALA A 208 8.58 16.95 -27.17
C ALA A 208 7.63 16.21 -28.12
N ALA A 209 6.31 16.37 -27.97
CA ALA A 209 5.32 15.80 -28.88
C ALA A 209 5.37 16.41 -30.28
N MET A 210 5.59 17.72 -30.39
CA MET A 210 5.80 18.40 -31.67
C MET A 210 7.08 17.93 -32.36
N ALA A 211 8.17 17.72 -31.62
CA ALA A 211 9.43 17.19 -32.15
C ALA A 211 9.33 15.74 -32.64
N ARG A 212 8.49 14.90 -32.02
CA ARG A 212 8.24 13.50 -32.46
C ARG A 212 7.36 13.39 -33.72
N ARG A 213 6.67 14.48 -34.10
CA ARG A 213 5.81 14.53 -35.29
C ARG A 213 6.52 15.10 -36.53
N ARG A 214 7.76 15.56 -36.39
CA ARG A 214 8.65 15.96 -37.49
C ARG A 214 9.62 14.82 -37.79
#